data_AF-A0A821MAR7-F1
#
_entry.id   AF-A0A821MAR7-F1
#
_cell.length_a   1.000
_cell.length_b   1.000
_cell.length_c   1.000
_cell.angle_alpha   90.00
_cell.angle_beta   90.00
_cell.angle_gamma   90.00
#
_symmetry.space_group_name_H-M   'P 1'
#
loop_
_entity.id
_entity.type
_entity.pdbx_description
1 polymer ?
#
loop_
_entity_poly.entity_id
_entity_poly.type
_entity_poly.pdbx_seq_one_letter_code
_entity_poly.pdbx_strand_id
1 'polypeptide(L)'
;YSAYLTSTALIILASADRYASSCYQVKYRQGAHVKVAPRLISIVLIISDLCHSHMLTLFAVNKNEDNECWALKNTDYRLSFDIGFFIAHGLIFPLLMSTFGFLTICNVRRQQRYSD
;
A
#
# COMPACT_ATOMS: atom_id res chain seq x y z
N TYR A 1 7.26 -11.25 2.30
CA TYR A 1 7.32 -10.02 1.49
C TYR A 1 5.96 -9.67 0.90
N SER A 2 5.35 -10.52 0.08
CA SER A 2 4.04 -10.24 -0.54
C SER A 2 2.93 -9.84 0.45
N ALA A 3 2.73 -10.62 1.52
CA ALA A 3 1.68 -10.33 2.50
C ALA A 3 1.81 -8.95 3.17
N TYR A 4 3.04 -8.47 3.39
CA TYR A 4 3.28 -7.16 4.01
C TYR A 4 2.93 -6.01 3.05
N LEU A 5 3.36 -6.10 1.78
CA LEU A 5 3.04 -5.10 0.75
C LEU A 5 1.52 -4.94 0.60
N THR A 6 0.82 -6.06 0.46
CA THR A 6 -0.63 -6.08 0.30
C THR A 6 -1.32 -5.54 1.55
N SER A 7 -0.88 -5.93 2.74
CA SER A 7 -1.46 -5.44 4.00
C SER A 7 -1.30 -3.92 4.14
N THR A 8 -0.11 -3.37 3.87
CA THR A 8 0.11 -1.92 3.95
C THR A 8 -0.68 -1.16 2.90
N ALA A 9 -0.76 -1.67 1.66
CA ALA A 9 -1.57 -1.08 0.61
C ALA A 9 -3.07 -1.04 0.97
N LEU A 10 -3.59 -2.12 1.58
CA LEU A 10 -4.96 -2.16 2.07
C LEU A 10 -5.21 -1.18 3.23
N ILE A 11 -4.23 -0.99 4.12
CA ILE A 11 -4.34 0.00 5.19
C ILE A 11 -4.36 1.43 4.63
N ILE A 12 -3.52 1.73 3.63
CA ILE A 12 -3.54 3.03 2.94
C ILE A 12 -4.90 3.23 2.27
N LEU A 13 -5.42 2.20 1.59
CA LEU A 13 -6.73 2.25 0.94
C LEU A 13 -7.85 2.49 1.96
N ALA A 14 -7.83 1.80 3.10
CA ALA A 14 -8.78 2.01 4.19
C ALA A 14 -8.68 3.43 4.79
N SER A 15 -7.48 3.99 4.86
CA SER A 15 -7.24 5.37 5.33
C SER A 15 -7.78 6.39 4.33
N ALA A 16 -7.60 6.14 3.03
CA ALA A 16 -8.15 6.95 1.96
C ALA A 16 -9.69 6.87 1.91
N ASP A 17 -10.27 5.68 2.11
CA ASP A 17 -11.72 5.46 2.20
C ASP A 17 -12.33 6.25 3.37
N ARG A 18 -11.71 6.16 4.56
CA ARG A 18 -12.11 6.97 5.73
C ARG A 18 -12.02 8.47 5.45
N TYR A 19 -10.93 8.93 4.83
CA TYR A 19 -10.80 10.33 4.42
C TYR A 19 -11.93 10.74 3.46
N ALA A 20 -12.16 9.96 2.40
CA ALA A 20 -13.20 10.22 1.40
C ALA A 20 -14.61 10.24 2.01
N SER A 21 -14.88 9.38 3.00
CA SER A 21 -16.14 9.35 3.75
C SER A 21 -16.34 10.60 4.63
N SER A 22 -15.26 11.15 5.18
CA SER A 22 -15.27 12.38 6.01
C SER A 22 -15.43 13.66 5.19
N CYS A 23 -15.18 13.61 3.88
CA CYS A 23 -15.27 14.78 3.00
C CYS A 23 -16.73 15.24 2.81
N TYR A 24 -16.95 16.56 2.89
CA TYR A 24 -18.26 17.16 2.61
C TYR A 24 -18.67 17.05 1.14
N GLN A 25 -17.70 17.05 0.23
CA GLN A 25 -17.96 17.00 -1.21
C GLN A 25 -18.44 15.61 -1.65
N VAL A 26 -19.62 15.58 -2.29
CA VAL A 26 -20.30 14.35 -2.74
C VAL A 26 -19.43 13.48 -3.66
N LYS A 27 -18.61 14.10 -4.53
CA LYS A 27 -17.70 13.38 -5.43
C LYS A 27 -16.71 12.48 -4.69
N TYR A 28 -16.17 12.94 -3.56
CA TYR A 28 -15.25 12.14 -2.75
C TYR A 28 -15.98 11.07 -1.95
N ARG A 29 -17.18 11.37 -1.40
CA ARG A 29 -18.03 10.36 -0.73
C ARG A 29 -18.47 9.22 -1.65
N GLN A 30 -18.68 9.48 -2.94
CA GLN A 30 -19.00 8.44 -3.92
C GLN A 30 -17.85 7.42 -4.10
N GLY A 31 -16.61 7.83 -3.88
CA GLY A 31 -15.45 6.94 -3.88
C GLY A 31 -15.44 5.96 -2.71
N ALA A 32 -16.02 6.34 -1.56
CA ALA A 32 -16.14 5.52 -0.36
C ALA A 32 -17.39 4.60 -0.37
N HIS A 33 -17.99 4.36 -1.54
CA HIS A 33 -19.18 3.51 -1.63
C HIS A 33 -18.79 2.04 -1.45
N VAL A 34 -19.63 1.27 -0.72
CA VAL A 34 -19.42 -0.17 -0.44
C VAL A 34 -19.25 -1.01 -1.72
N LYS A 35 -19.72 -0.52 -2.87
CA LYS A 35 -19.58 -1.19 -4.18
C LYS A 35 -18.24 -0.92 -4.87
N VAL A 36 -17.54 0.15 -4.49
CA VAL A 36 -16.25 0.58 -5.05
C VAL A 36 -15.10 -0.06 -4.28
N ALA A 37 -15.21 -0.16 -2.96
CA ALA A 37 -14.23 -0.82 -2.09
C ALA A 37 -13.77 -2.21 -2.58
N PRO A 38 -14.65 -3.18 -2.90
CA PRO A 38 -14.20 -4.50 -3.37
C PRO A 38 -13.46 -4.41 -4.71
N ARG A 39 -13.84 -3.49 -5.61
CA ARG A 39 -13.13 -3.30 -6.89
C ARG A 39 -11.72 -2.78 -6.66
N LEU A 40 -11.55 -1.80 -5.77
CA LEU A 40 -10.24 -1.26 -5.42
C LEU A 40 -9.37 -2.32 -4.73
N ILE A 41 -9.94 -3.13 -3.83
CA ILE A 41 -9.24 -4.25 -3.20
C ILE A 41 -8.77 -5.26 -4.26
N SER A 42 -9.64 -5.65 -5.19
CA SER A 42 -9.26 -6.56 -6.28
C SER A 42 -8.13 -5.98 -7.15
N ILE A 43 -8.19 -4.69 -7.47
CA ILE A 43 -7.11 -4.02 -8.23
C ILE A 43 -5.79 -4.06 -7.44
N VAL A 44 -5.82 -3.77 -6.14
CA VAL A 44 -4.62 -3.82 -5.28
C VAL A 44 -4.04 -5.23 -5.21
N LEU A 45 -4.88 -6.26 -5.11
CA LEU A 45 -4.43 -7.66 -5.12
C LEU A 45 -3.75 -8.01 -6.43
N ILE A 46 -4.38 -7.71 -7.58
CA ILE A 46 -3.82 -7.98 -8.91
C ILE A 46 -2.47 -7.26 -9.09
N ILE A 47 -2.39 -5.98 -8.73
CA ILE A 47 -1.14 -5.22 -8.82
C ILE A 47 -0.08 -5.81 -7.89
N SER A 48 -0.44 -6.19 -6.67
CA SER A 48 0.49 -6.80 -5.71
C SER A 48 1.07 -8.11 -6.24
N ASP A 49 0.24 -8.96 -6.86
CA ASP A 49 0.66 -10.23 -7.46
C ASP A 49 1.58 -10.00 -8.66
N LEU A 50 1.23 -9.06 -9.56
CA LEU A 50 2.08 -8.69 -10.69
C LEU A 50 3.43 -8.15 -10.22
N CYS A 51 3.44 -7.28 -9.20
CA CYS A 51 4.66 -6.75 -8.61
C CYS A 51 5.52 -7.85 -7.97
N HIS A 52 4.98 -8.98 -7.53
CA HIS A 52 5.77 -10.08 -6.95
C HIS A 52 6.13 -11.18 -7.95
N SER A 53 5.52 -11.18 -9.15
CA SER A 53 5.76 -12.22 -10.16
C SER A 53 7.24 -12.41 -10.50
N HIS A 54 8.00 -11.32 -10.52
CA HIS A 54 9.44 -11.36 -10.82
C HIS A 54 10.26 -12.13 -9.76
N MET A 55 9.77 -12.21 -8.51
CA MET A 55 10.44 -12.95 -7.44
C MET A 55 10.45 -14.45 -7.75
N LEU A 56 9.40 -14.96 -8.42
CA LEU A 56 9.28 -16.38 -8.79
C LEU A 56 10.36 -16.81 -9.80
N THR A 57 10.81 -15.89 -10.64
CA THR A 57 11.80 -16.18 -11.69
C THR A 57 13.22 -15.82 -11.29
N LEU A 58 13.40 -14.85 -10.40
CA LEU A 58 14.71 -14.28 -10.06
C LEU A 58 15.26 -14.77 -8.72
N PHE A 59 14.46 -15.43 -7.88
CA PHE A 59 14.92 -16.03 -6.63
C PHE A 59 14.97 -17.56 -6.76
N ALA A 60 16.04 -18.16 -6.25
CA ALA A 60 16.19 -19.61 -6.16
C ALA A 60 16.77 -19.99 -4.80
N VAL A 61 16.49 -21.23 -4.39
CA VAL A 61 17.07 -21.81 -3.19
C VAL A 61 18.55 -22.07 -3.44
N ASN A 62 19.42 -21.42 -2.68
CA ASN A 62 20.85 -21.71 -2.69
C ASN A 62 21.06 -23.06 -1.98
N LYS A 63 21.40 -24.10 -2.75
CA LYS A 63 21.63 -25.45 -2.21
C LYS A 63 22.98 -25.59 -1.47
N ASN A 64 23.85 -24.59 -1.56
CA ASN A 64 25.21 -24.66 -1.02
C ASN A 64 25.38 -23.95 0.34
N GLU A 65 24.47 -23.03 0.70
CA GLU A 65 24.47 -22.32 1.98
C GLU A 65 23.05 -22.37 2.57
N ASP A 66 22.88 -23.19 3.61
CA ASP A 66 21.74 -23.24 4.55
C ASP A 66 20.30 -23.28 3.97
N ASN A 67 20.13 -23.70 2.71
CA ASN A 67 18.83 -23.67 2.02
C ASN A 67 18.17 -22.29 2.03
N GLU A 68 18.96 -21.21 2.07
CA GLU A 68 18.41 -19.88 2.02
C GLU A 68 17.93 -19.52 0.60
N CYS A 69 16.79 -18.81 0.52
CA CYS A 69 16.23 -18.37 -0.75
C CYS A 69 16.91 -17.06 -1.17
N TRP A 70 17.75 -17.11 -2.20
CA TRP A 70 18.60 -15.99 -2.61
C TRP A 70 18.30 -15.58 -4.05
N ALA A 71 18.49 -14.30 -4.36
CA ALA A 71 18.42 -13.81 -5.73
C ALA A 71 19.53 -14.45 -6.58
N LEU A 72 19.20 -14.94 -7.79
CA LEU A 72 20.17 -15.52 -8.71
C LEU A 72 21.20 -14.46 -9.13
N LYS A 73 22.40 -14.51 -8.53
CA LYS A 73 23.70 -13.96 -8.96
C LYS A 73 23.81 -12.49 -9.42
N ASN A 74 22.72 -11.73 -9.55
CA ASN A 74 22.72 -10.34 -9.95
C ASN A 74 22.67 -9.43 -8.72
N THR A 75 23.85 -9.03 -8.25
CA THR A 75 24.03 -8.12 -7.12
C THR A 75 23.29 -6.78 -7.34
N ASP A 76 23.27 -6.28 -8.58
CA ASP A 76 22.63 -5.00 -8.93
C ASP A 76 21.11 -5.04 -8.80
N TYR A 77 20.50 -6.17 -9.16
CA TYR A 77 19.05 -6.36 -9.03
C TYR A 77 18.65 -6.39 -7.56
N ARG A 78 19.42 -7.09 -6.72
CA ARG A 78 19.20 -7.13 -5.27
C ARG A 78 19.29 -5.74 -4.65
N LEU A 79 20.35 -4.98 -4.98
CA LEU A 79 20.52 -3.62 -4.47
C LEU A 79 19.35 -2.71 -4.89
N SER A 80 18.93 -2.79 -6.15
CA SER A 80 17.80 -2.01 -6.67
C SER A 80 16.49 -2.38 -5.99
N PHE A 81 16.26 -3.68 -5.75
CA PHE A 81 15.09 -4.19 -5.05
C PHE A 81 15.05 -3.70 -3.59
N ASP A 82 16.17 -3.82 -2.87
CA ASP A 82 16.27 -3.40 -1.46
C ASP A 82 16.07 -1.88 -1.31
N ILE A 83 16.65 -1.07 -2.22
CA ILE A 83 16.45 0.38 -2.24
C ILE A 83 14.99 0.72 -2.54
N GLY A 84 14.40 0.11 -3.56
CA GLY A 84 12.99 0.33 -3.93
C GLY A 84 12.05 -0.03 -2.79
N PHE A 85 12.31 -1.16 -2.13
CA PHE A 85 11.57 -1.62 -0.96
C PHE A 85 11.70 -0.63 0.21
N PHE A 86 12.91 -0.18 0.51
CA PHE A 86 13.16 0.81 1.56
C PHE A 86 12.45 2.13 1.29
N ILE A 87 12.48 2.65 0.06
CA ILE A 87 11.78 3.89 -0.29
C ILE A 87 10.26 3.72 -0.17
N ALA A 88 9.71 2.63 -0.70
CA ALA A 88 8.27 2.39 -0.67
C ALA A 88 7.76 2.23 0.77
N HIS A 89 8.39 1.35 1.55
CA HIS A 89 7.93 1.01 2.90
C HIS A 89 8.41 1.95 3.99
N GLY A 90 9.62 2.49 3.86
CA GLY A 90 10.21 3.41 4.82
C GLY A 90 9.71 4.84 4.65
N LEU A 91 9.32 5.24 3.43
CA LEU A 91 8.98 6.63 3.13
C LEU A 91 7.56 6.80 2.57
N ILE A 92 7.28 6.23 1.39
CA ILE A 92 6.05 6.54 0.63
C ILE A 92 4.80 6.11 1.42
N PHE A 93 4.78 4.87 1.91
CA PHE A 93 3.62 4.32 2.60
C PHE A 93 3.32 5.05 3.92
N PRO A 94 4.29 5.27 4.83
CA PRO A 94 4.07 6.08 6.02
C PRO A 94 3.58 7.51 5.71
N LEU A 95 4.13 8.15 4.67
CA LEU A 95 3.71 9.50 4.28
C LEU A 95 2.26 9.53 3.78
N LEU A 96 1.85 8.56 2.96
CA LEU A 96 0.46 8.44 2.51
C LEU A 96 -0.50 8.19 3.67
N MET A 97 -0.17 7.25 4.57
CA MET A 97 -0.98 6.97 5.76
C MET A 97 -1.12 8.20 6.65
N SER A 98 -0.01 8.90 6.91
CA SER A 98 0.01 10.13 7.73
C SER A 98 -0.82 11.24 7.08
N THR A 99 -0.70 11.42 5.76
CA THR A 99 -1.46 12.43 5.02
C THR A 99 -2.96 12.16 5.08
N PHE A 100 -3.41 10.94 4.77
CA PHE A 100 -4.84 10.60 4.86
C PHE A 100 -5.37 10.66 6.30
N GLY A 101 -4.58 10.23 7.28
CA GLY A 101 -4.93 10.34 8.69
C GLY A 101 -5.11 11.79 9.12
N PHE A 102 -4.15 12.66 8.81
CA PHE A 102 -4.21 14.09 9.12
C PHE A 102 -5.40 14.78 8.45
N LEU A 103 -5.59 14.54 7.15
CA LEU A 103 -6.70 15.11 6.39
C LEU A 103 -8.07 14.67 6.94
N THR A 104 -8.20 13.41 7.38
CA THR A 104 -9.41 12.91 8.04
C THR A 104 -9.69 13.69 9.33
N ILE A 105 -8.68 13.89 10.18
CA ILE A 105 -8.82 14.66 11.43
C ILE A 105 -9.24 16.11 11.14
N CYS A 106 -8.61 16.76 10.15
CA CYS A 106 -8.96 18.12 9.74
C CYS A 106 -10.42 18.24 9.28
N ASN A 107 -10.90 17.29 8.48
CA ASN A 107 -12.28 17.28 7.99
C ASN A 107 -13.29 17.09 9.13
N VAL A 108 -13.06 16.11 10.01
CA VAL A 108 -13.95 15.84 11.16
C VAL A 108 -14.03 17.06 12.09
N ARG A 109 -12.89 17.68 12.41
CA ARG A 109 -12.86 18.90 13.24
C ARG A 109 -13.60 20.07 12.60
N ARG A 110 -13.52 20.20 11.27
CA ARG A 110 -14.25 21.24 10.54
C ARG A 110 -15.76 21.00 10.59
N GLN A 111 -16.22 19.76 10.45
CA GLN A 111 -17.66 19.43 10.54
C GLN A 111 -18.25 19.71 11.92
N GLN A 112 -17.51 19.42 13.00
CA GLN A 112 -17.92 19.72 14.37
C GLN A 112 -18.14 21.23 14.56
N ARG A 113 -17.20 22.07 14.11
CA ARG A 113 -17.30 23.54 14.22
C ARG A 113 -18.44 24.19 13.43
N TYR A 114 -19.01 23.49 12.44
CA TYR A 114 -20.16 24.01 11.67
C TYR A 114 -21.51 23.51 12.22
N SER A 115 -21.50 22.58 13.18
CA SER A 115 -22.72 22.04 13.81
C SER A 115 -23.05 22.71 15.15
N ASP A 116 -22.13 23.50 15.69
CA ASP A 116 -22.30 24.38 16.85
C ASP A 116 -22.66 25.81 16.38
#